data_AF-A0A0C1L1D9-F1
#
_entry.id   AF-A0A0C1L1D9-F1
#
_cell.length_a   1.000
_cell.length_b   1.000
_cell.length_c   1.000
_cell.angle_alpha   90.00
_cell.angle_beta   90.00
_cell.angle_gamma   90.00
#
_symmetry.space_group_name_H-M   'P 1'
#
loop_
_entity.id
_entity.type
_entity.pdbx_description
1 polymer ?
#
loop_
_entity_poly.entity_id
_entity_poly.type
_entity_poly.pdbx_seq_one_letter_code
_entity_poly.pdbx_strand_id
1 'polypeptide(L)'
;MDDFNNDIVQCLNVLENDGLVIIPTEAGWMLAADAASEIAADRLLASAPGCQPVVLLADERDLLIHVSALDLAVFDWMAGQKKPLAVRFPGVLAIAGQLLSPDGSAYISLSEDVFGIHLLKRFRKPIAVVPVDPAETTALAAYRAGNHTSPVRNGFIFEKFV
;
A
#
# COMPACT_ATOMS: atom_id res chain seq x y z
N MET A 1 4.91 19.40 12.81
CA MET A 1 5.47 18.05 12.54
C MET A 1 4.30 17.14 12.78
N ASP A 2 3.75 16.57 11.71
CA ASP A 2 2.51 15.80 11.82
C ASP A 2 2.81 14.55 12.66
N ASP A 3 2.16 14.42 13.81
CA ASP A 3 2.43 13.33 14.75
C ASP A 3 1.50 12.14 14.48
N PHE A 4 1.75 11.46 13.37
CA PHE A 4 1.07 10.21 12.99
C PHE A 4 1.82 8.97 13.50
N ASN A 5 2.75 9.12 14.46
CA ASN A 5 3.56 7.99 14.93
C ASN A 5 2.71 6.86 15.51
N ASN A 6 1.66 7.21 16.27
CA ASN A 6 0.75 6.23 16.83
C ASN A 6 0.02 5.48 15.71
N ASP A 7 -0.51 6.19 14.71
CA ASP A 7 -1.24 5.58 13.59
C ASP A 7 -0.35 4.63 12.79
N ILE A 8 0.92 5.01 12.56
CA ILE A 8 1.91 4.14 11.92
C ILE A 8 2.16 2.88 12.74
N VAL A 9 2.39 3.00 14.06
CA VAL A 9 2.62 1.84 14.93
C VAL A 9 1.44 0.88 14.89
N GLN A 10 0.21 1.41 14.90
CA GLN A 10 -0.98 0.58 14.79
C GLN A 10 -1.09 -0.08 13.42
N CYS A 11 -0.83 0.64 12.33
CA CYS A 11 -0.84 0.06 10.99
C CYS A 11 0.18 -1.08 10.87
N LEU A 12 1.39 -0.89 11.42
CA LEU A 12 2.43 -1.92 11.43
C LEU A 12 1.95 -3.18 12.16
N ASN A 13 1.38 -3.05 13.37
CA ASN A 13 0.86 -4.18 14.12
C ASN A 13 -0.18 -4.97 13.30
N VAL A 14 -1.04 -4.29 12.56
CA VAL A 14 -2.08 -4.96 11.75
C VAL A 14 -1.48 -5.66 10.54
N LEU A 15 -0.62 -4.98 9.80
CA LEU A 15 0.05 -5.51 8.61
C LEU A 15 0.94 -6.72 8.96
N GLU A 16 1.64 -6.67 10.09
CA GLU A 16 2.47 -7.79 10.60
C GLU A 16 1.64 -9.02 10.99
N ASN A 17 0.34 -8.86 11.21
CA ASN A 17 -0.60 -9.94 11.54
C ASN A 17 -1.57 -10.26 10.39
N ASP A 18 -1.12 -10.02 9.15
CA ASP A 18 -1.86 -10.28 7.89
C ASP A 18 -3.21 -9.53 7.81
N GLY A 19 -3.41 -8.49 8.61
CA GLY A 19 -4.60 -7.67 8.59
C GLY A 19 -4.57 -6.64 7.45
N LEU A 20 -5.71 -5.99 7.23
CA LEU A 20 -5.82 -4.90 6.27
C LEU A 20 -5.85 -3.54 6.99
N VAL A 21 -5.34 -2.51 6.36
CA VAL A 21 -5.39 -1.14 6.90
C VAL A 21 -5.82 -0.17 5.81
N ILE A 22 -6.52 0.89 6.18
CA ILE A 22 -6.81 1.98 5.25
C ILE A 22 -5.81 3.08 5.48
N ILE A 23 -5.09 3.40 4.40
CA ILE A 23 -4.08 4.43 4.41
C ILE A 23 -4.49 5.58 3.49
N PRO A 24 -4.18 6.83 3.87
CA PRO A 24 -4.27 7.95 2.98
C PRO A 24 -3.14 7.83 1.96
N THR A 25 -3.47 8.05 0.69
CA THR A 25 -2.49 8.29 -0.36
C THR A 25 -2.87 9.58 -1.08
N GLU A 26 -1.98 10.07 -1.91
CA GLU A 26 -2.28 11.16 -2.84
C GLU A 26 -3.36 10.85 -3.87
N ALA A 27 -3.53 9.57 -4.22
CA ALA A 27 -4.60 9.09 -5.10
C ALA A 27 -5.96 8.96 -4.39
N GLY A 28 -5.99 9.12 -3.06
CA GLY A 28 -7.19 8.95 -2.24
C GLY A 28 -6.98 7.88 -1.16
N TRP A 29 -8.09 7.31 -0.70
CA TRP A 29 -8.07 6.28 0.35
C TRP A 29 -7.85 4.91 -0.25
N MET A 30 -6.94 4.16 0.36
CA MET A 30 -6.54 2.86 -0.13
C MET A 30 -6.64 1.82 0.97
N LEU A 31 -7.29 0.69 0.69
CA LEU A 31 -7.19 -0.50 1.52
C LEU A 31 -5.87 -1.20 1.21
N ALA A 32 -5.12 -1.55 2.24
CA ALA A 32 -3.72 -1.93 2.15
C ALA A 32 -3.42 -3.22 2.93
N ALA A 33 -2.49 -4.02 2.42
CA ALA A 33 -2.08 -5.31 2.99
C ALA A 33 -0.58 -5.58 2.78
N ASP A 34 0.01 -6.49 3.56
CA ASP A 34 1.37 -6.99 3.29
C ASP A 34 1.41 -7.65 1.90
N ALA A 35 2.18 -7.08 0.97
CA ALA A 35 2.23 -7.60 -0.40
C ALA A 35 2.99 -8.93 -0.51
N ALA A 36 3.77 -9.31 0.49
CA ALA A 36 4.49 -10.58 0.53
C ALA A 36 3.71 -11.70 1.20
N SER A 37 2.57 -11.40 1.84
CA SER A 37 1.73 -12.39 2.51
C SER A 37 0.61 -12.88 1.60
N GLU A 38 0.58 -14.19 1.35
CA GLU A 38 -0.52 -14.83 0.61
C GLU A 38 -1.87 -14.66 1.35
N ILE A 39 -1.85 -14.75 2.69
CA ILE A 39 -3.06 -14.61 3.51
C ILE A 39 -3.60 -13.17 3.42
N ALA A 40 -2.72 -12.18 3.53
CA ALA A 40 -3.12 -10.78 3.45
C ALA A 40 -3.58 -10.41 2.03
N ALA A 41 -2.93 -10.96 1.00
CA ALA A 41 -3.32 -10.79 -0.39
C ALA A 41 -4.73 -11.34 -0.68
N ASP A 42 -5.03 -12.57 -0.21
CA ASP A 42 -6.35 -13.16 -0.37
C ASP A 42 -7.44 -12.30 0.30
N ARG A 43 -7.17 -11.78 1.50
CA ARG A 43 -8.07 -10.87 2.23
C ARG A 43 -8.30 -9.57 1.46
N LEU A 44 -7.24 -8.99 0.91
CA LEU A 44 -7.32 -7.74 0.14
C LEU A 44 -8.19 -7.90 -1.09
N LEU A 45 -7.95 -8.96 -1.88
CA LEU A 45 -8.69 -9.23 -3.12
C LEU A 45 -10.15 -9.60 -2.87
N ALA A 46 -10.43 -10.34 -1.79
CA ALA A 46 -11.80 -10.64 -1.37
C ALA A 46 -12.57 -9.39 -0.94
N SER A 47 -11.89 -8.40 -0.36
CA SER A 47 -12.51 -7.16 0.12
C SER A 47 -12.80 -6.15 -0.99
N ALA A 48 -12.09 -6.23 -2.13
CA ALA A 48 -12.26 -5.35 -3.27
C ALA A 48 -12.27 -6.14 -4.60
N PRO A 49 -13.29 -6.98 -4.83
CA PRO A 49 -13.34 -7.85 -6.00
C PRO A 49 -13.37 -7.03 -7.30
N GLY A 50 -12.48 -7.36 -8.22
CA GLY A 50 -12.37 -6.70 -9.53
C GLY A 50 -11.53 -5.42 -9.54
N CYS A 51 -11.05 -4.95 -8.38
CA CYS A 51 -10.06 -3.88 -8.33
C CYS A 51 -8.67 -4.41 -8.70
N GLN A 52 -7.95 -3.67 -9.54
CA GLN A 52 -6.56 -3.99 -9.85
C GLN A 52 -5.66 -3.58 -8.68
N PRO A 53 -4.98 -4.52 -7.99
CA PRO A 53 -4.04 -4.16 -6.95
C PRO A 53 -2.80 -3.46 -7.52
N VAL A 54 -2.26 -2.54 -6.73
CA VAL A 54 -0.99 -1.86 -6.96
C VAL A 54 -0.06 -2.16 -5.79
N VAL A 55 1.20 -2.44 -6.06
CA VAL A 55 2.24 -2.59 -5.04
C VAL A 55 2.89 -1.22 -4.79
N LEU A 56 2.89 -0.77 -3.54
CA LEU A 56 3.57 0.44 -3.10
C LEU A 56 4.96 0.12 -2.56
N LEU A 57 5.94 0.92 -2.99
CA LEU A 57 7.32 0.87 -2.53
C LEU A 57 7.75 2.25 -1.99
N ALA A 58 8.73 2.28 -1.08
CA ALA A 58 9.13 3.52 -0.44
C ALA A 58 10.02 4.39 -1.33
N ASP A 59 10.87 3.75 -2.14
CA ASP A 59 11.82 4.43 -3.01
C ASP A 59 12.33 3.52 -4.14
N GLU A 60 13.19 4.09 -4.99
CA GLU A 60 13.81 3.41 -6.14
C GLU A 60 14.63 2.18 -5.76
N ARG A 61 15.18 2.11 -4.54
CA ARG A 61 16.00 0.96 -4.10
C ARG A 61 15.13 -0.25 -3.88
N ASP A 62 13.94 -0.05 -3.31
CA ASP A 62 12.95 -1.12 -3.21
C ASP A 62 12.57 -1.64 -4.60
N LEU A 63 12.46 -0.77 -5.60
CA LEU A 63 12.14 -1.18 -6.98
C LEU A 63 13.25 -2.07 -7.57
N LEU A 64 14.51 -1.75 -7.33
CA LEU A 64 15.66 -2.58 -7.72
C LEU A 64 15.68 -3.97 -7.04
N ILE A 65 15.09 -4.08 -5.84
CA ILE A 65 14.99 -5.33 -5.11
C ILE A 65 13.83 -6.19 -5.64
N HIS A 66 12.70 -5.55 -5.97
CA HIS A 66 11.45 -6.23 -6.29
C HIS A 66 11.18 -6.42 -7.80
N VAL A 67 12.00 -5.85 -8.69
CA VAL A 67 11.84 -6.03 -10.14
C VAL A 67 13.11 -6.59 -10.77
N SER A 68 13.00 -7.76 -11.40
CA SER A 68 14.11 -8.37 -12.11
C SER A 68 14.42 -7.62 -13.42
N ALA A 69 15.71 -7.49 -13.74
CA ALA A 69 16.18 -6.87 -14.98
C ALA A 69 15.61 -5.47 -15.26
N LEU A 70 15.46 -4.64 -14.22
CA LEU A 70 14.96 -3.28 -14.31
C LEU A 70 15.87 -2.40 -15.19
N ASP A 71 15.30 -1.72 -16.19
CA ASP A 71 15.98 -0.67 -16.93
C ASP A 71 16.05 0.60 -16.07
N LEU A 72 17.25 1.05 -15.73
CA LEU A 72 17.47 2.23 -14.89
C LEU A 72 16.94 3.52 -15.52
N ALA A 73 16.76 3.58 -16.84
CA ALA A 73 16.15 4.72 -17.51
C ALA A 73 14.69 4.98 -17.05
N VAL A 74 14.06 4.00 -16.42
CA VAL A 74 12.71 4.16 -15.84
C VAL A 74 12.69 5.20 -14.72
N PHE A 75 13.78 5.37 -13.97
CA PHE A 75 13.84 6.35 -12.88
C PHE A 75 13.77 7.78 -13.41
N ASP A 76 14.58 8.10 -14.42
CA ASP A 76 14.55 9.39 -15.10
C ASP A 76 13.17 9.67 -15.72
N TRP A 77 12.56 8.63 -16.30
CA TRP A 77 11.22 8.74 -16.88
C TRP A 77 10.14 8.97 -15.82
N MET A 78 10.20 8.29 -14.66
CA MET A 78 9.28 8.47 -13.55
C MET A 78 9.43 9.86 -12.93
N ALA A 79 10.66 10.33 -12.72
CA ALA A 79 10.94 11.67 -12.19
C ALA A 79 10.41 12.81 -13.08
N GLY A 80 10.25 12.55 -14.38
CA GLY A 80 9.64 13.49 -15.33
C GLY A 80 8.11 13.55 -15.30
N GLN A 81 7.44 12.65 -14.57
CA GLN A 81 5.98 12.61 -14.51
C GLN A 81 5.45 13.66 -13.53
N LYS A 82 4.34 14.31 -13.90
CA LYS A 82 3.67 15.32 -13.05
C LYS A 82 2.71 14.73 -12.03
N LYS A 83 2.42 13.44 -12.13
CA LYS A 83 1.47 12.74 -11.29
C LYS A 83 2.05 11.39 -10.86
N PRO A 84 1.71 10.96 -9.65
CA PRO A 84 1.95 9.61 -9.18
C PRO A 84 1.37 8.61 -10.17
N LEU A 85 2.16 7.60 -10.52
CA LEU A 85 1.80 6.64 -11.54
C LEU A 85 2.14 5.22 -11.08
N ALA A 86 1.16 4.33 -11.19
CA ALA A 86 1.39 2.91 -11.11
C ALA A 86 1.89 2.40 -12.47
N VAL A 87 3.12 1.89 -12.50
CA VAL A 87 3.78 1.36 -13.70
C VAL A 87 3.71 -0.16 -13.67
N ARG A 88 3.37 -0.79 -14.79
CA ARG A 88 3.40 -2.25 -14.90
C ARG A 88 4.83 -2.72 -15.12
N PHE A 89 5.37 -3.48 -14.17
CA PHE A 89 6.69 -4.09 -14.28
C PHE A 89 6.59 -5.61 -14.49
N PRO A 90 7.33 -6.19 -15.44
CA PRO A 90 7.48 -7.64 -15.55
C PRO A 90 8.47 -8.19 -14.51
N GLY A 91 8.43 -9.49 -14.27
CA GLY A 91 9.43 -10.17 -13.45
C GLY A 91 9.49 -9.66 -12.01
N VAL A 92 8.33 -9.49 -11.39
CA VAL A 92 8.21 -8.99 -10.02
C VAL A 92 8.55 -10.10 -9.03
N LEU A 93 9.31 -9.77 -7.99
CA LEU A 93 9.89 -10.70 -7.03
C LEU A 93 9.39 -10.42 -5.61
N ALA A 94 9.32 -11.48 -4.79
CA ALA A 94 8.96 -11.41 -3.37
C ALA A 94 7.60 -10.71 -3.10
N ILE A 95 6.65 -10.92 -4.01
CA ILE A 95 5.25 -10.52 -3.89
C ILE A 95 4.38 -11.78 -3.97
N ALA A 96 3.29 -11.82 -3.21
CA ALA A 96 2.32 -12.91 -3.23
C ALA A 96 1.76 -13.10 -4.64
N GLY A 97 1.73 -14.35 -5.12
CA GLY A 97 1.38 -14.68 -6.51
C GLY A 97 -0.02 -14.21 -6.92
N GLN A 98 -0.95 -14.11 -5.96
CA GLN A 98 -2.32 -13.64 -6.18
C GLN A 98 -2.38 -12.16 -6.62
N LEU A 99 -1.37 -11.37 -6.27
CA LEU A 99 -1.26 -9.97 -6.66
C LEU A 99 -0.59 -9.79 -8.04
N LEU A 100 -0.02 -10.86 -8.58
CA LEU A 100 0.64 -10.86 -9.88
C LEU A 100 -0.35 -11.17 -11.00
N SER A 101 -0.10 -10.59 -12.16
CA SER A 101 -0.72 -11.01 -13.41
C SER A 101 -0.23 -12.41 -13.80
N PRO A 102 -0.95 -13.14 -14.68
CA PRO A 102 -0.54 -14.48 -15.13
C PRO A 102 0.85 -14.55 -15.78
N ASP A 103 1.36 -13.43 -16.29
CA ASP A 103 2.71 -13.31 -16.87
C ASP A 103 3.80 -12.92 -15.84
N GLY A 104 3.46 -12.90 -14.54
CA GLY A 104 4.38 -12.53 -13.45
C GLY A 104 4.65 -11.03 -13.33
N SER A 105 3.84 -10.18 -13.98
CA SER A 105 3.93 -8.73 -13.84
C SER A 105 3.02 -8.18 -12.75
N ALA A 106 3.34 -7.00 -12.20
CA ALA A 106 2.45 -6.26 -11.30
C ALA A 106 2.51 -4.75 -11.59
N TYR A 107 1.46 -4.04 -11.19
CA TYR A 107 1.49 -2.58 -11.12
C TYR A 107 2.22 -2.17 -9.85
N ILE A 108 3.23 -1.31 -9.97
CA ILE A 108 4.03 -0.81 -8.86
C ILE A 108 4.04 0.71 -8.90
N SER A 109 3.89 1.34 -7.74
CA SER A 109 4.02 2.79 -7.55
C SER A 109 5.03 3.08 -6.45
N LEU A 110 5.77 4.18 -6.59
CA LEU A 110 6.53 4.75 -5.47
C LEU A 110 5.59 5.67 -4.69
N SER A 111 5.62 5.59 -3.36
CA SER A 111 4.82 6.49 -2.51
C SER A 111 5.48 7.88 -2.47
N GLU A 112 4.71 8.92 -2.79
CA GLU A 112 5.17 10.32 -2.67
C GLU A 112 4.64 11.01 -1.40
N ASP A 113 3.70 10.38 -0.69
CA ASP A 113 3.10 10.93 0.51
C ASP A 113 3.89 10.57 1.79
N VAL A 114 3.92 11.51 2.73
CA VAL A 114 4.73 11.40 3.95
C VAL A 114 4.31 10.20 4.80
N PHE A 115 3.02 9.92 4.91
CA PHE A 115 2.51 8.80 5.72
C PHE A 115 2.93 7.45 5.14
N GLY A 116 2.67 7.23 3.84
CA GLY A 116 3.01 6.02 3.11
C GLY A 116 4.52 5.74 3.13
N ILE A 117 5.35 6.76 2.89
CA ILE A 117 6.81 6.65 2.97
C ILE A 117 7.24 6.21 4.38
N HIS A 118 6.68 6.82 5.44
CA HIS A 118 7.02 6.43 6.81
C HIS A 118 6.54 5.02 7.16
N LEU A 119 5.35 4.62 6.70
CA LEU A 119 4.80 3.29 6.91
C LEU A 119 5.68 2.24 6.23
N LEU A 120 5.94 2.38 4.92
CA LEU A 120 6.76 1.45 4.14
C LEU A 120 8.18 1.32 4.71
N LYS A 121 8.82 2.44 5.06
CA LYS A 121 10.18 2.42 5.64
C LYS A 121 10.26 1.73 6.99
N ARG A 122 9.23 1.80 7.82
CA ARG A 122 9.17 1.09 9.11
C ARG A 122 8.72 -0.35 8.93
N PHE A 123 7.82 -0.63 8.00
CA PHE A 123 7.33 -1.96 7.70
C PHE A 123 8.38 -2.82 7.00
N ARG A 124 9.29 -2.20 6.24
CA ARG A 124 10.42 -2.85 5.54
C ARG A 124 9.99 -3.91 4.53
N LYS A 125 8.75 -3.82 4.05
CA LYS A 125 8.16 -4.70 3.05
C LYS A 125 7.26 -3.90 2.10
N PRO A 126 7.05 -4.38 0.87
CA PRO A 126 6.06 -3.83 -0.04
C PRO A 126 4.65 -3.94 0.52
N ILE A 127 3.79 -2.96 0.21
CA ILE A 127 2.38 -2.94 0.61
C ILE A 127 1.51 -3.00 -0.64
N ALA A 128 0.55 -3.91 -0.69
CA ALA A 128 -0.41 -3.99 -1.78
C ALA A 128 -1.61 -3.11 -1.44
N VAL A 129 -2.11 -2.34 -2.41
CA VAL A 129 -3.22 -1.42 -2.22
C VAL A 129 -4.29 -1.53 -3.29
N VAL A 130 -5.52 -1.27 -2.89
CA VAL A 130 -6.68 -1.09 -3.77
C VAL A 130 -7.47 0.17 -3.36
N PRO A 131 -8.04 0.92 -4.31
CA PRO A 131 -8.89 2.06 -3.98
C PRO A 131 -10.11 1.65 -3.19
N VAL A 132 -10.51 2.47 -2.22
CA VAL A 132 -11.71 2.21 -1.43
C VAL A 132 -12.42 3.50 -1.04
N ASP A 133 -13.74 3.45 -0.90
CA ASP A 133 -14.51 4.54 -0.30
C ASP A 133 -14.45 4.41 1.25
N PRO A 134 -14.01 5.45 1.99
CA PRO A 134 -14.09 5.49 3.45
C PRO A 134 -15.49 5.21 4.02
N ALA A 135 -16.55 5.57 3.29
CA ALA A 135 -17.92 5.32 3.72
C ALA A 135 -18.28 3.83 3.65
N GLU A 136 -17.80 3.12 2.62
CA GLU A 136 -18.05 1.69 2.42
C GLU A 136 -17.23 0.82 3.38
N THR A 137 -16.11 1.35 3.88
CA THR A 137 -15.19 0.62 4.76
C THR A 137 -15.55 0.64 6.24
N THR A 138 -16.51 1.48 6.65
CA THR A 138 -17.10 1.40 7.99
C THR A 138 -17.79 0.04 8.21
N ALA A 139 -18.21 -0.64 7.14
CA ALA A 139 -18.79 -1.99 7.20
C ALA A 139 -17.74 -3.11 7.28
N LEU A 140 -16.50 -2.85 6.85
CA LEU A 140 -15.42 -3.84 6.79
C LEU A 140 -14.63 -3.97 8.10
N ALA A 141 -14.77 -3.03 9.04
CA ALA A 141 -14.02 -3.04 10.30
C ALA A 141 -14.82 -2.46 11.48
N ALA A 142 -14.49 -2.90 12.69
CA ALA A 142 -14.86 -2.24 13.95
C ALA A 142 -14.15 -0.87 14.06
N TYR A 143 -14.55 0.07 13.21
CA TYR A 143 -14.00 1.40 13.04
C TYR A 143 -14.14 2.27 14.31
N ARG A 144 -13.05 2.92 14.73
CA ARG A 144 -13.10 4.08 15.63
C ARG A 144 -12.17 5.18 15.14
N ALA A 145 -12.75 6.34 14.80
CA ALA A 145 -11.99 7.55 14.51
C ALA A 145 -11.20 7.98 15.75
N GLY A 146 -9.87 8.14 15.61
CA GLY A 146 -9.06 8.81 16.61
C GLY A 146 -9.44 10.28 16.71
N ASN A 147 -9.74 10.77 17.92
CA ASN A 147 -10.19 12.14 18.15
C ASN A 147 -8.99 13.10 18.31
N HIS A 148 -8.24 13.48 17.28
CA HIS A 148 -7.34 14.64 17.38
C HIS A 148 -7.20 15.46 16.07
N THR A 149 -7.78 16.68 16.13
CA THR A 149 -7.47 17.98 15.47
C THR A 149 -6.83 18.02 14.06
N SER A 150 -7.65 18.47 13.08
CA SER A 150 -7.43 19.11 11.76
C SER A 150 -6.00 19.30 11.18
N PRO A 151 -5.84 19.30 9.83
CA PRO A 151 -6.45 18.51 8.76
C PRO A 151 -5.31 17.85 7.94
N VAL A 152 -4.65 16.84 8.51
CA VAL A 152 -3.79 15.95 7.71
C VAL A 152 -4.62 14.71 7.47
N ARG A 153 -5.13 14.57 6.24
CA ARG A 153 -5.47 13.30 5.55
C ARG A 153 -5.28 12.06 6.46
N ASN A 154 -6.27 11.79 7.31
CA ASN A 154 -6.15 10.97 8.53
C ASN A 154 -5.78 9.50 8.28
N GLY A 155 -4.57 9.07 8.66
CA GLY A 155 -4.26 7.64 8.82
C GLY A 155 -5.24 6.97 9.77
N PHE A 156 -5.88 5.88 9.34
CA PHE A 156 -6.88 5.15 10.14
C PHE A 156 -6.25 3.93 10.84
N ILE A 157 -6.79 3.57 12.02
CA ILE A 157 -6.37 2.41 12.82
C ILE A 157 -7.40 1.27 12.64
N PHE A 158 -6.94 0.03 12.46
CA PHE A 158 -7.81 -1.16 12.36
C PHE A 158 -7.49 -2.16 13.48
N GLU A 159 -8.46 -2.49 14.34
CA GLU A 159 -8.37 -3.67 15.19
C GLU A 159 -9.20 -4.79 14.54
N LYS A 160 -8.51 -5.66 13.81
CA LYS A 160 -8.93 -7.03 13.45
C LYS A 160 -10.10 -7.19 12.46
N PHE A 161 -9.82 -7.87 11.36
CA PHE A 161 -10.83 -8.53 10.53
C PHE A 161 -11.14 -9.89 11.19
N VAL A 162 -12.41 -10.13 11.52
CA VAL A 162 -12.92 -11.43 11.97
C VAL A 162 -13.53 -12.15 10.77
#